data_AF-A0AAV8UHL5-F1
#
_entry.id   AF-A0AAV8UHL5-F1
#
_cell.length_a   1.000
_cell.length_b   1.000
_cell.length_c   1.000
_cell.angle_alpha   90.00
_cell.angle_beta   90.00
_cell.angle_gamma   90.00
#
_symmetry.space_group_name_H-M   'P 1'
#
loop_
_entity.id
_entity.type
_entity.pdbx_description
1 polymer ?
#
loop_
_entity_poly.entity_id
_entity_poly.type
_entity_poly.pdbx_seq_one_letter_code
_entity_poly.pdbx_strand_id
1 'polypeptide(L)'
;MTSKEDGFDPTKLCAEAKQKYNACFSRWYRKSFLDMGRPGSGEGVCQVEWNEYERCIKLMLKKRKLEHLLEEQAKLEARVGKDSR
;
A
#
# COMPACT_ATOMS: atom_id res chain seq x y z
N MET A 1 -21.38 14.10 -26.72
CA MET A 1 -20.66 14.59 -25.52
C MET A 1 -19.81 13.44 -25.00
N THR A 2 -18.54 13.39 -25.41
CA THR A 2 -17.62 12.28 -25.16
C THR A 2 -16.76 12.60 -23.93
N SER A 3 -17.16 12.09 -22.77
CA SER A 3 -16.32 12.03 -21.56
C SER A 3 -15.75 10.60 -21.50
N LYS A 4 -14.72 10.30 -22.29
CA LYS A 4 -13.29 10.40 -21.95
C LYS A 4 -12.93 9.47 -20.79
N GLU A 5 -12.64 8.24 -21.19
CA GLU A 5 -11.83 7.20 -20.53
C GLU A 5 -12.23 6.83 -19.10
N ASP A 6 -12.89 5.67 -18.97
CA ASP A 6 -12.98 4.88 -17.74
C ASP A 6 -11.57 4.43 -17.31
N GLY A 7 -10.80 5.39 -16.80
CA GLY A 7 -9.49 5.18 -16.21
C GLY A 7 -9.63 4.20 -15.05
N PHE A 8 -8.83 3.14 -15.10
CA PHE A 8 -8.64 2.22 -13.99
C PHE A 8 -8.15 3.01 -12.78
N ASP A 9 -9.08 3.35 -11.89
CA ASP A 9 -8.75 4.01 -10.63
C ASP A 9 -8.77 2.97 -9.49
N PRO A 10 -7.63 2.30 -9.22
CA PRO A 10 -7.53 1.37 -8.10
C PRO A 10 -7.81 2.05 -6.75
N THR A 11 -7.79 3.39 -6.68
CA THR A 11 -8.13 4.12 -5.46
C THR A 11 -9.62 4.05 -5.13
N LYS A 12 -10.51 3.76 -6.08
CA LYS A 12 -11.95 3.56 -5.82
C LYS A 12 -12.30 2.15 -5.38
N LEU A 13 -11.67 1.13 -5.97
CA LEU A 13 -12.02 -0.28 -5.73
C LEU A 13 -11.62 -0.79 -4.34
N CYS A 14 -10.53 -0.27 -3.79
CA CYS A 14 -10.07 -0.58 -2.44
C CYS A 14 -10.19 0.63 -1.50
N ALA A 15 -11.05 1.60 -1.83
CA ALA A 15 -11.16 2.88 -1.13
C ALA A 15 -11.43 2.71 0.36
N GLU A 16 -12.38 1.86 0.73
CA GLU A 16 -12.77 1.65 2.13
C GLU A 16 -11.65 1.01 2.95
N ALA A 17 -11.04 -0.07 2.45
CA ALA A 17 -9.91 -0.73 3.11
C ALA A 17 -8.70 0.22 3.23
N LYS A 18 -8.44 1.01 2.18
CA LYS A 18 -7.41 2.06 2.19
C LYS A 18 -7.69 3.12 3.25
N GLN A 19 -8.94 3.57 3.39
CA GLN A 19 -9.32 4.56 4.39
C GLN A 19 -9.12 4.03 5.81
N LYS A 20 -9.52 2.79 6.10
CA LYS A 20 -9.28 2.14 7.40
C LYS A 20 -7.80 2.06 7.73
N TYR A 21 -6.98 1.57 6.80
CA TYR A 21 -5.53 1.51 6.96
C TYR A 21 -4.92 2.89 7.17
N ASN A 22 -5.26 3.87 6.34
CA ASN A 22 -4.74 5.23 6.45
C ASN A 22 -5.13 5.90 7.78
N ALA A 23 -6.34 5.65 8.29
CA ALA A 23 -6.78 6.16 9.59
C ALA A 23 -5.96 5.56 10.74
N CYS A 24 -5.69 4.25 10.70
CA CYS A 24 -4.80 3.61 11.66
C CYS A 24 -3.38 4.17 11.58
N PHE A 25 -2.80 4.20 10.37
CA PHE A 25 -1.46 4.71 10.12
C PHE A 25 -1.32 6.16 10.57
N SER A 26 -2.27 7.03 10.25
CA SER A 26 -2.23 8.45 10.63
C SER A 26 -2.24 8.63 12.15
N ARG A 27 -3.02 7.82 12.88
CA ARG A 27 -3.03 7.84 14.34
C ARG A 27 -1.70 7.40 14.92
N TRP A 28 -1.16 6.29 14.42
CA TRP A 28 0.14 5.78 14.87
C TRP A 28 1.25 6.79 14.54
N TYR A 29 1.28 7.34 13.33
CA TYR A 29 2.29 8.29 12.87
C TYR A 29 2.32 9.56 13.73
N ARG A 30 1.15 10.13 14.04
CA ARG A 30 1.05 11.29 14.95
C ARG A 30 1.63 10.94 16.33
N LYS A 31 1.20 9.84 16.92
CA LYS A 31 1.64 9.43 18.25
C LYS A 31 3.13 9.08 18.31
N SER A 32 3.65 8.41 17.29
CA SER A 32 5.04 7.98 17.26
C SER A 32 5.96 9.12 16.87
N PHE A 33 5.79 9.65 15.68
CA PHE A 33 6.73 10.59 15.11
C PHE A 33 6.58 11.99 15.70
N LEU A 34 5.34 12.48 15.86
CA LEU A 34 5.11 13.84 16.35
C LEU A 34 5.15 13.92 17.89
N ASP A 35 4.49 12.99 18.59
CA ASP A 35 4.39 13.10 20.06
C ASP A 35 5.59 12.47 20.80
N MET A 36 6.10 11.33 20.33
CA MET A 36 7.23 10.64 20.98
C MET A 36 8.61 11.01 20.40
N GLY A 37 8.65 11.84 19.35
CA GLY A 37 9.89 12.33 18.72
C GLY A 37 10.81 11.24 18.16
N ARG A 38 10.29 10.01 18.00
CA ARG A 38 11.03 8.86 17.46
C ARG A 38 10.08 7.94 16.71
N PRO A 39 10.52 7.22 15.67
CA PRO A 39 9.72 6.15 15.12
C PRO A 39 9.44 5.13 16.23
N GLY A 40 8.18 4.99 16.62
CA GLY A 40 7.75 3.85 17.43
C GLY A 40 7.92 2.58 16.60
N SER A 41 7.97 1.41 17.25
CA SER A 41 7.75 0.17 16.51
C SER A 41 6.35 0.24 15.90
N GLY A 42 6.26 0.29 14.57
CA GLY A 42 5.01 0.20 13.82
C GLY A 42 4.59 -1.23 13.55
N GLU A 43 5.40 -2.19 13.99
CA GLU A 43 5.18 -3.61 13.76
C GLU A 43 3.90 -4.05 14.47
N GLY A 44 2.98 -4.64 13.71
CA GLY A 44 1.71 -5.14 14.23
C GLY A 44 0.61 -4.11 14.46
N VAL A 45 0.90 -2.81 14.56
CA VAL A 45 -0.09 -1.79 15.00
C VAL A 45 -1.29 -1.66 14.05
N CYS A 46 -1.03 -1.70 12.75
CA CYS A 46 -2.07 -1.59 11.71
C CYS A 46 -2.12 -2.83 10.81
N GLN A 47 -1.67 -3.98 11.33
CA GLN A 47 -1.47 -5.18 10.52
C GLN A 47 -2.81 -5.73 9.98
N VAL A 48 -3.88 -5.62 10.76
CA VAL A 48 -5.21 -6.10 10.35
C VAL A 48 -5.74 -5.28 9.17
N GLU A 49 -5.73 -3.95 9.30
CA GLU A 49 -6.18 -3.04 8.25
C GLU A 49 -5.28 -3.11 7.02
N TRP A 50 -3.97 -3.28 7.24
CA TRP A 50 -3.02 -3.49 6.15
C TRP A 50 -3.31 -4.77 5.37
N ASN A 51 -3.53 -5.89 6.06
CA ASN A 51 -3.83 -7.17 5.41
C ASN A 51 -5.12 -7.10 4.57
N GLU A 52 -6.15 -6.41 5.06
CA GLU A 52 -7.40 -6.20 4.32
C GLU A 52 -7.16 -5.37 3.04
N TYR A 53 -6.43 -4.26 3.18
CA TYR A 53 -6.10 -3.39 2.06
C TYR A 53 -5.20 -4.09 1.02
N GLU A 54 -4.11 -4.73 1.46
CA GLU A 54 -3.17 -5.44 0.60
C GLU A 54 -3.86 -6.58 -0.17
N ARG A 55 -4.72 -7.35 0.50
CA ARG A 55 -5.52 -8.41 -0.15
C ARG A 55 -6.39 -7.84 -1.26
N CYS A 56 -7.07 -6.72 -1.02
CA CYS A 56 -7.90 -6.07 -2.03
C CYS A 56 -7.07 -5.69 -3.27
N ILE A 57 -5.91 -5.06 -3.07
CA ILE A 57 -5.01 -4.67 -4.15
C ILE A 57 -4.52 -5.88 -4.94
N LYS A 58 -4.05 -6.94 -4.26
CA LYS A 58 -3.59 -8.18 -4.93
C LYS A 58 -4.68 -8.84 -5.76
N LEU A 59 -5.90 -8.91 -5.25
CA LEU A 59 -7.04 -9.45 -6.02
C LEU A 59 -7.36 -8.60 -7.25
N MET A 60 -7.25 -7.28 -7.14
CA MET A 60 -7.50 -6.37 -8.26
C MET A 60 -6.42 -6.46 -9.34
N LEU A 61 -5.16 -6.51 -8.95
CA LEU A 61 -4.05 -6.75 -9.89
C LEU A 61 -4.25 -8.07 -10.64
N LYS A 62 -4.67 -9.12 -9.92
CA LYS A 62 -4.97 -10.42 -10.52
C LYS A 62 -6.10 -10.42 -11.52
N LYS A 63 -7.22 -9.77 -11.20
CA LYS A 63 -8.33 -9.62 -12.14
C LYS A 63 -7.93 -8.93 -13.45
N ARG A 64 -6.85 -8.12 -13.42
CA ARG A 64 -6.37 -7.33 -14.57
C ARG A 64 -5.09 -7.87 -15.19
N LYS A 65 -4.56 -8.99 -14.69
CA LYS A 65 -3.28 -9.60 -15.15
C LYS A 65 -2.08 -8.66 -14.99
N LEU A 66 -2.09 -7.85 -13.93
CA LEU A 66 -1.06 -6.85 -13.62
C LEU A 66 -0.13 -7.27 -12.48
N GLU A 67 -0.20 -8.52 -12.01
CA GLU A 67 0.66 -8.98 -10.90
C GLU A 67 2.15 -8.92 -11.22
N HIS A 68 2.51 -9.01 -12.51
CA HIS A 68 3.89 -8.91 -12.98
C HIS A 68 4.57 -7.61 -12.53
N LEU A 69 3.82 -6.52 -12.36
CA LEU A 69 4.36 -5.25 -11.87
C LEU A 69 4.94 -5.36 -10.46
N LEU A 70 4.32 -6.18 -9.60
CA LEU A 70 4.85 -6.44 -8.25
C LEU A 70 6.11 -7.31 -8.32
N GLU A 71 6.14 -8.29 -9.22
CA GLU A 71 7.30 -9.16 -9.41
C GLU A 71 8.50 -8.41 -9.97
N GLU A 72 8.26 -7.51 -10.93
CA GLU A 72 9.29 -6.64 -11.50
C GLU A 72 9.85 -5.69 -10.45
N GLN A 73 8.99 -5.06 -9.64
CA GLN A 73 9.42 -4.23 -8.53
C GLN A 73 10.29 -5.00 -7.53
N ALA A 74 9.87 -6.20 -7.13
CA ALA A 74 10.65 -7.05 -6.22
C ALA A 74 12.02 -7.44 -6.80
N LYS A 75 12.09 -7.71 -8.11
CA LYS A 75 13.36 -7.97 -8.82
C LYS A 75 14.26 -6.72 -8.82
N LEU A 76 13.70 -5.53 -9.03
CA LEU A 76 14.44 -4.27 -9.00
C LEU A 76 15.02 -4.01 -7.60
N GLU A 77 14.24 -4.17 -6.54
CA GLU A 77 14.71 -4.02 -5.16
C GLU A 77 15.83 -5.00 -4.82
N ALA A 78 15.71 -6.25 -5.26
CA ALA A 78 16.76 -7.26 -5.09
C ALA A 78 18.07 -6.93 -5.84
N ARG A 79 17.98 -6.16 -6.93
CA ARG A 79 19.17 -5.68 -7.67
C ARG A 79 19.81 -4.48 -6.98
N VAL A 80 19.02 -3.51 -6.54
CA VAL A 80 19.50 -2.34 -5.77
C VAL A 80 20.21 -2.79 -4.49
N GLY A 81 19.70 -3.82 -3.80
CA GLY A 81 20.35 -4.39 -2.62
C GLY A 81 21.66 -5.14 -2.90
N LYS A 82 21.93 -5.55 -4.15
CA LYS A 82 23.19 -6.20 -4.56
C LYS A 82 24.27 -5.20 -4.95
N ASP A 83 23.89 -4.07 -5.55
CA ASP A 83 24.85 -3.03 -5.96
C ASP A 83 25.33 -2.15 -4.79
N SER A 84 24.71 -2.27 -3.61
CA SER A 84 25.07 -1.53 -2.40
C SER A 84 25.99 -2.31 -1.44
N ARG A 85 26.53 -3.47 -1.84
CA ARG A 85 27.43 -4.31 -1.02
C ARG A 85 28.79 -4.53 -1.68
#